data_AF-A0A661ZVY4-F1
#
_entry.id   AF-A0A661ZVY4-F1
#
_cell.length_a   1.000
_cell.length_b   1.000
_cell.length_c   1.000
_cell.angle_alpha   90.00
_cell.angle_beta   90.00
_cell.angle_gamma   90.00
#
_symmetry.space_group_name_H-M   'P 1'
#
loop_
_entity.id
_entity.type
_entity.pdbx_description
1 polymer ?
#
loop_
_entity_poly.entity_id
_entity_poly.type
_entity_poly.pdbx_seq_one_letter_code
_entity_poly.pdbx_strand_id
1 'polypeptide(L)'
;MIMENEELLLQQEIAKADAAKRAWDQYVAPVFNDKEAELFEAFKDSSIVNERDILTIKLQANVLAMVKDHFDSMINTGSLARKQLEDKENTHE
;
A
#
# COMPACT_ATOMS: atom_id res chain seq x y z
N MET A 1 31.55 9.86 -3.94
CA MET A 1 31.36 8.47 -4.42
C MET A 1 30.47 7.61 -3.51
N ILE A 2 30.71 7.45 -2.20
CA ILE A 2 29.81 6.65 -1.34
C ILE A 2 28.49 7.39 -1.02
N MET A 3 28.55 8.70 -0.71
CA MET A 3 27.33 9.50 -0.43
C MET A 3 26.43 9.69 -1.66
N GLU A 4 27.00 9.94 -2.84
CA GLU A 4 26.24 10.08 -4.10
C GLU A 4 25.45 8.81 -4.45
N ASN A 5 25.96 7.63 -4.06
CA ASN A 5 25.27 6.36 -4.30
C ASN A 5 24.07 6.20 -3.34
N GLU A 6 24.21 6.63 -2.09
CA GLU A 6 23.13 6.56 -1.11
C GLU A 6 22.00 7.55 -1.43
N GLU A 7 22.32 8.79 -1.83
CA GLU A 7 21.34 9.76 -2.28
C GLU A 7 20.56 9.26 -3.50
N LEU A 8 21.26 8.64 -4.46
CA LEU A 8 20.63 8.03 -5.63
C LEU A 8 19.65 6.92 -5.23
N LEU A 9 20.00 6.06 -4.28
CA LEU A 9 19.10 5.01 -3.77
C LEU A 9 17.87 5.60 -3.10
N LEU A 10 18.03 6.65 -2.28
CA LEU A 10 16.91 7.34 -1.64
C LEU A 10 15.97 7.97 -2.68
N GLN A 11 16.51 8.65 -3.70
CA GLN A 11 15.73 9.19 -4.80
C GLN A 11 14.96 8.10 -5.57
N GLN A 12 15.56 6.92 -5.77
CA GLN A 12 14.87 5.79 -6.40
C GLN A 12 13.68 5.29 -5.57
N GLU A 13 13.84 5.16 -4.24
CA GLU A 13 12.73 4.74 -3.37
C GLU A 13 11.59 5.78 -3.35
N ILE A 14 11.93 7.07 -3.39
CA ILE A 14 10.95 8.16 -3.50
C ILE A 14 10.17 8.05 -4.82
N ALA A 15 10.87 7.86 -5.95
CA ALA A 15 10.22 7.73 -7.25
C ALA A 15 9.29 6.51 -7.32
N LYS A 16 9.69 5.38 -6.70
CA LYS A 16 8.85 4.18 -6.58
C LYS A 16 7.60 4.47 -5.75
N ALA A 17 7.73 5.15 -4.62
CA ALA A 17 6.59 5.53 -3.78
C ALA A 17 5.62 6.45 -4.51
N ASP A 18 6.10 7.41 -5.29
CA ASP A 18 5.24 8.31 -6.08
C ASP A 18 4.51 7.58 -7.21
N ALA A 19 5.17 6.62 -7.84
CA ALA A 19 4.53 5.74 -8.81
C ALA A 19 3.47 4.85 -8.14
N ALA A 20 3.79 4.24 -6.99
CA ALA A 20 2.88 3.40 -6.22
C ALA A 20 1.66 4.19 -5.73
N LYS A 21 1.87 5.39 -5.20
CA LYS A 21 0.78 6.27 -4.75
C LYS A 21 -0.14 6.66 -5.90
N ARG A 22 0.42 7.06 -7.06
CA ARG A 22 -0.40 7.35 -8.24
C ARG A 22 -1.19 6.13 -8.71
N ALA A 23 -0.56 4.96 -8.74
CA ALA A 23 -1.23 3.73 -9.13
C ALA A 23 -2.36 3.37 -8.16
N TRP A 24 -2.12 3.52 -6.86
CA TRP A 24 -3.13 3.33 -5.82
C TRP A 24 -4.31 4.28 -6.01
N ASP A 25 -4.05 5.59 -6.03
CA ASP A 25 -5.09 6.62 -6.08
C ASP A 25 -5.92 6.54 -7.38
N GLN A 26 -5.30 6.21 -8.52
CA GLN A 26 -5.98 6.21 -9.82
C GLN A 26 -6.69 4.90 -10.16
N TYR A 27 -6.12 3.75 -9.79
CA TYR A 27 -6.56 2.46 -10.32
C TYR A 27 -6.97 1.47 -9.23
N VAL A 28 -6.26 1.44 -8.10
CA VAL A 28 -6.47 0.39 -7.09
C VAL A 28 -7.53 0.79 -6.08
N ALA A 29 -7.44 2.00 -5.51
CA ALA A 29 -8.35 2.45 -4.46
C ALA A 29 -9.83 2.41 -4.85
N PRO A 30 -10.25 2.82 -6.07
CA PRO A 30 -11.65 2.72 -6.46
C PRO A 30 -12.15 1.28 -6.45
N VAL A 31 -11.39 0.37 -7.08
CA VAL A 31 -11.75 -1.06 -7.16
C VAL A 31 -11.71 -1.73 -5.78
N PHE A 32 -10.73 -1.35 -4.95
CA PHE A 32 -10.59 -1.84 -3.59
C PHE A 32 -11.82 -1.50 -2.75
N ASN A 33 -12.22 -0.22 -2.74
CA ASN A 33 -13.34 0.26 -1.93
C ASN A 33 -14.66 -0.37 -2.37
N ASP A 34 -14.90 -0.47 -3.68
CA ASP A 34 -16.08 -1.13 -4.23
C ASP A 34 -16.13 -2.61 -3.82
N LYS A 35 -14.98 -3.30 -3.91
CA LYS A 35 -14.91 -4.72 -3.56
C LYS A 35 -15.03 -4.96 -2.06
N GLU A 36 -14.45 -4.10 -1.23
CA GLU A 36 -14.57 -4.17 0.22
C GLU A 36 -16.04 -4.03 0.66
N ALA A 37 -16.77 -3.07 0.08
CA ALA A 37 -18.20 -2.91 0.31
C ALA A 37 -18.99 -4.15 -0.14
N GLU A 38 -18.72 -4.69 -1.33
CA GLU A 38 -19.35 -5.91 -1.84
C GLU A 38 -19.15 -7.10 -0.90
N LEU A 39 -17.92 -7.31 -0.41
CA LEU A 39 -17.61 -8.40 0.52
C LEU A 39 -18.29 -8.22 1.87
N PHE A 40 -18.44 -6.99 2.35
CA PHE A 40 -19.14 -6.70 3.59
C PHE A 40 -20.64 -6.99 3.47
N GLU A 41 -21.27 -6.61 2.36
CA GLU A 41 -22.67 -6.97 2.09
C GLU A 41 -22.84 -8.49 2.00
N ALA A 42 -21.96 -9.18 1.24
CA ALA A 42 -21.97 -10.64 1.15
C ALA A 42 -21.79 -11.32 2.52
N PHE A 43 -20.98 -10.74 3.40
CA PHE A 43 -20.80 -11.24 4.76
C PHE A 43 -22.08 -11.13 5.60
N LYS A 44 -22.78 -9.99 5.53
CA LYS A 44 -24.06 -9.79 6.25
C LYS A 44 -25.14 -10.75 5.77
N ASP A 45 -25.18 -11.02 4.47
CA ASP A 45 -26.15 -11.93 3.87
C ASP A 45 -25.78 -13.41 4.07
N SER A 46 -24.52 -13.69 4.42
CA SER A 46 -24.06 -15.06 4.67
C SER A 46 -24.70 -15.62 5.95
N SER A 47 -25.28 -16.81 5.82
CA SER A 47 -25.75 -17.55 7.00
C SER A 47 -24.54 -18.07 7.78
N ILE A 48 -24.53 -17.84 9.10
CA ILE A 48 -23.44 -18.28 9.99
C ILE A 48 -23.19 -19.79 10.00
N VAL A 49 -24.15 -20.58 9.49
CA VAL A 49 -24.01 -22.04 9.36
C VAL A 49 -23.39 -22.47 8.03
N ASN A 50 -23.21 -21.56 7.06
CA ASN A 50 -22.52 -21.84 5.80
C ASN A 50 -21.05 -21.41 5.88
N GLU A 51 -20.25 -22.21 6.58
CA GLU A 51 -18.82 -21.96 6.80
C GLU A 51 -18.02 -21.78 5.50
N ARG A 52 -18.44 -22.42 4.41
CA ARG A 52 -17.75 -22.33 3.12
C ARG A 52 -17.86 -20.94 2.51
N ASP A 53 -19.02 -20.30 2.62
CA ASP A 53 -19.25 -18.96 2.09
C ASP A 53 -18.47 -17.94 2.92
N ILE A 54 -18.49 -18.07 4.24
CA ILE A 54 -17.72 -17.22 5.16
C ILE A 54 -16.21 -17.34 4.88
N LEU A 55 -15.72 -18.56 4.69
CA LEU A 55 -14.31 -18.80 4.36
C LEU A 55 -13.93 -18.14 3.03
N THR A 56 -14.82 -18.24 2.03
CA THR A 56 -14.60 -17.63 0.72
C THR A 56 -14.52 -16.11 0.80
N ILE A 57 -15.42 -15.48 1.55
CA ILE A 57 -15.42 -14.03 1.80
C ILE A 57 -14.14 -13.61 2.53
N LYS A 58 -13.76 -14.34 3.59
CA LYS A 58 -12.54 -14.07 4.35
C LYS A 58 -11.28 -14.16 3.49
N LEU A 59 -11.18 -15.15 2.60
CA LEU A 59 -10.04 -15.29 1.70
C LEU A 59 -9.93 -14.09 0.75
N GLN A 60 -11.04 -13.62 0.19
CA GLN A 60 -11.04 -12.44 -0.68
C GLN A 60 -10.66 -11.18 0.09
N ALA A 61 -11.19 -10.99 1.29
CA ALA A 61 -10.85 -9.86 2.16
C ALA A 61 -9.35 -9.86 2.54
N ASN A 62 -8.77 -11.04 2.82
CA ASN A 62 -7.34 -11.16 3.10
C ASN A 62 -6.49 -10.77 1.88
N VAL A 63 -6.88 -11.18 0.67
CA VAL A 63 -6.18 -10.80 -0.56
C VAL A 63 -6.22 -9.28 -0.76
N LEU A 64 -7.37 -8.64 -0.54
CA LEU A 64 -7.47 -7.19 -0.56
C LEU A 64 -6.49 -6.56 0.44
N ALA A 65 -6.56 -6.96 1.71
CA ALA A 65 -5.66 -6.44 2.75
C ALA A 65 -4.18 -6.56 2.37
N MET A 66 -3.76 -7.72 1.83
CA MET A 66 -2.38 -7.92 1.36
C MET A 66 -1.98 -6.95 0.24
N VAL A 67 -2.88 -6.66 -0.71
CA VAL A 67 -2.62 -5.68 -1.76
C VAL A 67 -2.45 -4.29 -1.16
N LYS A 68 -3.35 -3.88 -0.26
CA LYS A 68 -3.25 -2.57 0.42
C LYS A 68 -1.95 -2.44 1.20
N ASP A 69 -1.59 -3.46 1.99
CA ASP A 69 -0.36 -3.47 2.78
C ASP A 69 0.89 -3.35 1.90
N HIS A 70 0.87 -3.94 0.70
CA HIS A 70 1.98 -3.81 -0.24
C HIS A 70 2.15 -2.36 -0.71
N PHE A 71 1.06 -1.70 -1.09
CA PHE A 71 1.10 -0.28 -1.49
C PHE A 71 1.51 0.63 -0.33
N ASP A 72 0.90 0.44 0.85
CA ASP A 72 1.22 1.20 2.04
C ASP A 72 2.71 1.05 2.40
N SER A 73 3.26 -0.17 2.31
CA SER A 73 4.69 -0.40 2.54
C SER A 73 5.57 0.37 1.57
N MET A 74 5.27 0.38 0.27
CA MET A 74 6.06 1.13 -0.72
C MET A 74 6.00 2.64 -0.45
N ILE A 75 4.79 3.15 -0.19
CA ILE A 75 4.57 4.58 0.07
C ILE A 75 5.30 5.02 1.34
N ASN A 76 5.20 4.24 2.41
CA ASN A 76 5.87 4.53 3.68
C ASN A 76 7.39 4.47 3.55
N THR A 77 7.94 3.49 2.82
CA THR A 77 9.39 3.44 2.54
C THR A 77 9.88 4.69 1.83
N GLY A 78 9.16 5.17 0.80
CA GLY A 78 9.53 6.41 0.13
C GLY A 78 9.39 7.64 1.01
N SER A 79 8.38 7.70 1.89
CA SER A 79 8.24 8.77 2.88
C SER A 79 9.44 8.83 3.85
N LEU A 80 9.90 7.67 4.32
CA LEU A 80 11.12 7.58 5.14
C LEU A 80 12.36 8.01 4.35
N ALA A 81 12.46 7.64 3.07
CA ALA A 81 13.56 8.05 2.21
C ALA A 81 13.60 9.57 1.97
N ARG A 82 12.43 10.22 1.78
CA ARG A 82 12.34 11.70 1.72
C ARG A 82 12.88 12.33 2.99
N LYS A 83 12.39 11.86 4.14
CA LYS A 83 12.82 12.39 5.44
C LYS A 83 14.33 12.26 5.64
N GLN A 84 14.92 11.14 5.24
CA GLN A 84 16.37 10.95 5.35
C GLN A 84 17.17 11.90 4.44
N LEU A 85 16.67 12.22 3.24
CA LEU A 85 17.30 13.24 2.39
C LEU A 85 17.18 14.63 3.00
N GLU A 86 16.00 15.01 3.49
CA GLU A 86 15.77 16.30 4.15
C GLU A 86 16.66 16.47 5.40
N ASP A 87 16.78 15.42 6.22
CA ASP A 87 17.64 15.44 7.42
C ASP A 87 19.12 15.63 7.03
N LYS A 88 19.58 15.02 5.93
CA LYS A 88 20.94 15.16 5.41
C LYS A 88 21.22 16.56 4.86
N GLU A 89 20.28 17.14 4.13
CA GLU A 89 20.41 18.52 3.62
C GLU A 89 20.56 19.52 4.78
N ASN A 90 19.74 19.37 5.83
CA ASN A 90 19.78 20.23 7.02
C ASN A 90 21.03 20.04 7.91
N THR A 91 21.76 18.93 7.80
CA THR A 91 23.02 18.72 8.55
C THR A 91 24.26 19.21 7.80
N HIS A 92 24.11 19.57 6.52
CA HIS A 92 25.19 20.08 5.68
C HIS A 92 25.12 21.60 5.41
N GLU A 93 24.10 22.29 5.94
CA GLU A 93 24.04 23.76 6.10
C GLU A 93 24.70 24.23 7.40
#